data_AF-A0A3D5VDW2-F1
#
_entry.id   AF-A0A3D5VDW2-F1
#
_cell.length_a   1.000
_cell.length_b   1.000
_cell.length_c   1.000
_cell.angle_alpha   90.00
_cell.angle_beta   90.00
_cell.angle_gamma   90.00
#
_symmetry.space_group_name_H-M   'P 1'
#
loop_
_entity.id
_entity.type
_entity.pdbx_description
1 polymer ?
#
loop_
_entity_poly.entity_id
_entity_poly.type
_entity_poly.pdbx_seq_one_letter_code
_entity_poly.pdbx_strand_id
1 'polypeptide(L)'
;MKKRCKWTKKLNRYLDGELNPKQALATKNHLKKCNICKEKIQELKAVNSFLGKYESSSAPSYLQQKIIAKAQDIKTPHRGALAKLPIAVSALAAFVLGFIFSTQTFSNPEDTQIYLGSETLYSYLVGVEE
;
A
#
# COMPACT_ATOMS: atom_id res chain seq x y z
N MET A 1 33.08 37.35 -6.15
CA MET A 1 32.51 36.28 -7.02
C MET A 1 31.55 35.42 -6.20
N LYS A 2 30.24 35.42 -6.52
CA LYS A 2 29.26 34.55 -5.80
C LYS A 2 29.57 33.08 -6.08
N LYS A 3 30.03 32.35 -5.08
CA LYS A 3 30.22 30.89 -5.15
C LYS A 3 28.85 30.25 -5.47
N ARG A 4 28.74 29.55 -6.60
CA ARG A 4 27.50 28.86 -7.00
C ARG A 4 27.48 27.45 -6.41
N CYS A 5 26.40 27.08 -5.72
CA CYS A 5 26.24 25.74 -5.17
C CYS A 5 25.38 24.86 -6.09
N LYS A 6 25.76 23.59 -6.27
CA LYS A 6 25.01 22.63 -7.11
C LYS A 6 23.56 22.43 -6.64
N TRP A 7 23.33 22.55 -5.33
CA TRP A 7 22.02 22.31 -4.70
C TRP A 7 21.00 23.41 -4.98
N THR A 8 21.44 24.59 -5.44
CA THR A 8 20.55 25.72 -5.76
C THR A 8 19.46 25.33 -6.76
N LYS A 9 19.74 24.43 -7.71
CA LYS A 9 18.77 23.93 -8.70
C LYS A 9 17.60 23.14 -8.08
N LYS A 10 17.74 22.65 -6.85
CA LYS A 10 16.71 21.85 -6.16
C LYS A 10 15.84 22.66 -5.20
N LEU A 11 16.16 23.94 -4.98
CA LEU A 11 15.51 24.74 -3.93
C LEU A 11 14.04 25.07 -4.23
N ASN A 12 13.67 25.36 -5.49
CA ASN A 12 12.27 25.59 -5.86
C ASN A 12 11.43 24.33 -5.61
N ARG A 13 11.83 23.20 -6.21
CA ARG A 13 11.19 21.89 -5.98
C ARG A 13 11.10 21.49 -4.49
N TYR A 14 12.08 21.91 -3.68
CA TYR A 14 12.05 21.69 -2.24
C TYR A 14 11.01 22.57 -1.54
N LEU A 15 10.85 23.83 -1.95
CA LEU A 15 9.81 24.73 -1.44
C LEU A 15 8.41 24.26 -1.85
N ASP A 16 8.26 23.76 -3.07
CA ASP A 16 6.97 23.32 -3.63
C ASP A 16 6.58 21.90 -3.14
N GLY A 17 7.44 21.22 -2.39
CA GLY A 17 7.18 19.87 -1.86
C GLY A 17 7.31 18.73 -2.90
N GLU A 18 7.86 19.01 -4.08
CA GLU A 18 7.97 18.05 -5.19
C GLU A 18 9.18 17.09 -5.09
N LEU A 19 9.98 17.20 -4.04
CA LEU A 19 11.09 16.28 -3.78
C LEU A 19 10.58 15.05 -3.03
N ASN A 20 11.03 13.86 -3.44
CA ASN A 20 10.76 12.65 -2.67
C ASN A 20 11.39 12.73 -1.26
N PRO A 21 10.96 11.90 -0.28
CA PRO A 21 11.40 12.03 1.11
C PRO A 21 12.91 12.00 1.31
N LYS A 22 13.62 11.13 0.57
CA LYS A 22 15.08 11.01 0.60
C LYS A 22 15.76 12.29 0.09
N GLN A 23 15.27 12.86 -1.01
CA GLN A 23 15.78 14.10 -1.59
C GLN A 23 15.48 15.31 -0.72
N ALA A 24 14.29 15.38 -0.12
CA ALA A 24 13.92 16.43 0.81
C ALA A 24 14.81 16.42 2.06
N LEU A 25 15.06 15.24 2.65
CA LEU A 25 15.96 15.09 3.79
C LEU A 25 17.40 15.51 3.45
N ALA A 26 17.92 15.07 2.30
CA ALA A 26 19.25 15.44 1.86
C ALA A 26 19.39 16.96 1.61
N THR A 27 18.36 17.58 1.04
CA THR A 27 18.31 19.04 0.82
C THR A 27 18.24 19.79 2.15
N LYS A 28 17.41 19.34 3.09
CA LYS A 28 17.34 19.89 4.46
C LYS A 28 18.68 19.81 5.17
N ASN A 29 19.38 18.68 5.09
CA ASN A 29 20.70 18.51 5.68
C ASN A 29 21.76 19.41 5.02
N HIS A 30 21.71 19.59 3.70
CA HIS A 30 22.57 20.52 2.99
C HIS A 30 22.33 21.98 3.42
N LEU A 31 21.05 22.38 3.55
CA LEU A 31 20.67 23.71 4.01
C LEU A 31 21.20 24.03 5.40
N LYS A 32 21.43 23.06 6.29
CA LYS A 32 22.07 23.31 7.60
C LYS A 32 23.52 23.78 7.47
N LYS A 33 24.24 23.31 6.43
CA LYS A 33 25.69 23.47 6.29
C LYS A 33 26.10 24.54 5.25
N CYS A 34 25.25 24.85 4.28
CA CYS A 34 25.60 25.74 3.16
C CYS A 34 24.92 27.11 3.27
N ASN A 35 25.69 28.14 3.63
CA ASN A 35 25.18 29.52 3.76
C ASN A 35 24.63 30.08 2.43
N ILE A 36 25.27 29.76 1.29
CA ILE A 36 24.80 30.18 -0.04
C ILE A 36 23.37 29.69 -0.30
N CYS A 37 23.09 28.42 0.02
CA CYS A 37 21.76 27.86 -0.17
C CYS A 37 20.75 28.38 0.88
N LYS A 38 21.20 28.73 2.10
CA LYS A 38 20.36 29.38 3.12
C LYS A 38 19.90 30.77 2.67
N GLU A 39 20.83 31.60 2.20
CA GLU A 39 20.50 32.92 1.64
C GLU A 39 19.54 32.76 0.46
N LYS A 40 19.85 31.84 -0.46
CA LYS A 40 19.01 31.66 -1.64
C LYS A 40 17.59 31.18 -1.33
N ILE A 41 17.42 30.28 -0.37
CA ILE A 41 16.09 29.83 0.02
C ILE A 41 15.30 30.92 0.75
N GLN A 42 15.97 31.81 1.48
CA GLN A 42 15.33 32.99 2.08
C GLN A 42 14.87 33.98 1.02
N GLU A 43 15.69 34.28 0.00
CA GLU A 43 15.29 35.10 -1.15
C GLU A 43 14.03 34.53 -1.83
N LEU A 44 14.02 33.22 -2.10
CA LEU A 44 12.86 32.56 -2.73
C LEU A 44 11.60 32.63 -1.86
N LYS A 45 11.73 32.46 -0.54
CA LYS A 45 10.60 32.59 0.40
C LYS A 45 10.06 34.02 0.45
N ALA A 46 10.93 35.03 0.40
CA ALA A 46 10.52 36.43 0.38
C ALA A 46 9.70 36.75 -0.87
N VAL A 47 10.14 36.28 -2.05
CA VAL A 47 9.40 36.41 -3.30
C VAL A 47 8.04 35.71 -3.21
N ASN A 48 8.01 34.46 -2.71
CA ASN A 48 6.76 33.71 -2.62
C ASN A 48 5.76 34.37 -1.64
N SER A 49 6.26 34.90 -0.52
CA SER A 49 5.42 35.65 0.42
C SER A 49 4.91 36.97 -0.16
N PHE A 50 5.73 37.66 -0.96
CA PHE A 50 5.31 38.88 -1.66
C PHE A 50 4.20 38.59 -2.68
N LEU A 51 4.37 37.55 -3.49
CA LEU A 51 3.36 37.13 -4.48
C LEU A 51 2.08 36.63 -3.81
N GLY A 52 2.17 35.92 -2.69
CA GLY A 52 1.01 35.43 -1.95
C GLY A 52 0.14 36.53 -1.31
N LYS A 53 0.63 37.76 -1.22
CA LYS A 53 -0.14 38.93 -0.76
C LYS A 53 -0.94 39.59 -1.88
N TYR A 54 -0.70 39.21 -3.13
CA TYR A 54 -1.41 39.76 -4.26
C TYR A 54 -2.86 39.28 -4.23
N GLU A 55 -3.79 40.19 -4.55
CA GLU A 55 -5.22 39.91 -4.48
C GLU A 55 -5.58 38.77 -5.44
N SER A 56 -6.12 37.69 -4.89
CA SER A 56 -6.57 36.57 -5.70
C SER A 56 -7.83 37.00 -6.45
N SER A 57 -7.74 37.10 -7.77
CA SER A 57 -8.93 37.23 -8.61
C SER A 57 -9.88 36.10 -8.26
N SER A 58 -11.11 36.44 -7.88
CA SER A 58 -12.14 35.42 -7.63
C SER A 58 -12.36 34.65 -8.93
N ALA A 59 -12.30 33.32 -8.84
CA ALA A 59 -12.60 32.48 -10.00
C ALA A 59 -14.09 32.63 -10.35
N PRO A 60 -14.44 32.90 -11.62
CA PRO A 60 -15.83 32.95 -12.05
C PRO A 60 -16.60 31.67 -11.67
N SER A 61 -17.84 31.82 -11.23
CA SER A 61 -18.70 30.72 -10.76
C SER A 61 -18.87 29.59 -11.81
N TYR A 62 -18.93 29.95 -13.10
CA TYR A 62 -19.03 28.96 -14.18
C TYR A 62 -17.81 28.03 -14.27
N LEU A 63 -16.61 28.50 -13.88
CA LEU A 63 -15.41 27.65 -13.86
C LEU A 63 -15.49 26.62 -12.75
N GLN A 64 -15.98 27.01 -11.58
CA GLN A 64 -16.17 26.09 -10.47
C GLN A 64 -17.14 24.97 -10.86
N GLN A 65 -18.27 25.32 -11.48
CA GLN A 65 -19.26 24.36 -11.98
C GLN A 65 -18.65 23.42 -13.03
N LYS A 66 -17.88 23.96 -13.99
CA LYS A 66 -17.21 23.16 -15.02
C LYS A 66 -16.18 22.18 -14.44
N ILE A 67 -15.44 22.59 -13.41
CA ILE A 67 -14.46 21.72 -12.74
C ILE A 67 -15.18 20.59 -11.99
N ILE A 68 -16.23 20.91 -11.23
CA ILE A 68 -17.01 19.90 -10.46
C ILE A 68 -17.63 18.88 -11.41
N ALA A 69 -18.27 19.34 -12.50
CA ALA A 69 -18.87 18.46 -13.49
C ALA A 69 -17.83 17.51 -14.11
N LYS A 70 -16.64 18.02 -14.43
CA LYS A 70 -15.57 17.21 -15.04
C LYS A 70 -14.90 16.25 -14.06
N ALA A 71 -14.82 16.60 -12.77
CA ALA A 71 -14.29 15.71 -11.73
C ALA A 71 -15.24 14.52 -11.47
N GLN A 72 -16.55 14.73 -11.57
CA GLN A 72 -17.56 13.67 -11.41
C GLN A 72 -17.60 12.70 -12.60
N ASP A 73 -17.19 13.16 -13.79
CA ASP A 73 -17.10 12.33 -14.99
C ASP A 73 -15.91 11.35 -14.96
N ILE A 74 -14.98 11.53 -14.01
CA ILE A 74 -13.98 10.51 -13.66
C ILE A 74 -14.68 9.41 -12.84
N LYS A 75 -15.66 8.74 -13.46
CA LYS A 75 -16.27 7.54 -12.87
C LYS A 75 -15.22 6.44 -12.81
N THR A 76 -15.07 5.86 -11.62
CA THR A 76 -14.24 4.70 -11.32
C THR A 76 -14.40 3.59 -12.37
N PRO A 77 -13.36 2.79 -12.67
CA PRO A 77 -13.45 1.71 -13.66
C PRO A 77 -14.65 0.83 -13.33
N HIS A 78 -15.60 0.77 -14.25
CA HIS A 78 -16.80 -0.04 -14.14
C HIS A 78 -16.36 -1.51 -14.15
N ARG A 79 -16.13 -2.09 -12.96
CA ARG A 79 -15.87 -3.53 -12.82
C ARG A 79 -17.13 -4.23 -13.34
N GLY A 80 -17.06 -4.71 -14.58
CA GLY A 80 -18.16 -5.37 -15.27
C GLY A 80 -18.69 -6.57 -14.48
N ALA A 81 -19.85 -7.09 -14.87
CA ALA A 81 -20.52 -8.21 -14.20
C ALA A 81 -19.61 -9.45 -13.98
N LEU A 82 -18.54 -9.59 -14.79
CA LEU A 82 -17.50 -10.60 -14.66
C LEU A 82 -16.70 -10.54 -13.33
N ALA A 83 -16.73 -9.43 -12.60
CA ALA A 83 -16.09 -9.31 -11.28
C ALA A 83 -16.81 -10.09 -10.16
N LYS A 84 -18.02 -10.62 -10.43
CA LYS A 84 -18.80 -11.45 -9.48
C LYS A 84 -18.69 -12.96 -9.74
N LEU A 85 -18.04 -13.39 -10.82
CA LEU A 85 -17.83 -14.80 -11.15
C LEU A 85 -16.99 -15.61 -10.14
N PRO A 86 -15.97 -15.08 -9.45
CA PRO A 86 -15.10 -15.94 -8.64
C PRO A 86 -15.81 -16.54 -7.41
N ILE A 87 -16.86 -15.88 -6.89
CA ILE A 87 -17.61 -16.37 -5.72
C ILE A 87 -18.50 -17.58 -6.07
N ALA A 88 -19.07 -17.61 -7.27
CA ALA A 88 -19.92 -18.72 -7.71
C ALA A 88 -19.10 -19.97 -8.07
N VAL A 89 -17.90 -19.79 -8.64
CA VAL A 89 -17.01 -20.89 -9.03
C VAL A 89 -16.45 -21.63 -7.80
N SER A 90 -16.13 -20.91 -6.71
CA SER A 90 -15.60 -21.54 -5.49
C SER A 90 -16.60 -22.45 -4.78
N ALA A 91 -17.90 -22.09 -4.80
CA ALA A 91 -18.94 -22.89 -4.15
C ALA A 91 -19.16 -24.24 -4.86
N LEU A 92 -19.15 -24.24 -6.21
CA LEU A 92 -19.27 -25.45 -7.01
C LEU A 92 -18.07 -26.38 -6.83
N ALA A 93 -16.85 -25.83 -6.81
CA ALA A 93 -15.63 -26.61 -6.61
C ALA A 93 -15.61 -27.31 -5.23
N ALA A 94 -16.02 -26.63 -4.16
CA ALA A 94 -16.11 -27.21 -2.83
C ALA A 94 -17.13 -28.37 -2.76
N PHE A 95 -18.27 -28.23 -3.45
CA PHE A 95 -19.28 -29.28 -3.50
C PHE A 95 -18.79 -30.52 -4.25
N VAL A 96 -18.11 -30.33 -5.38
CA VAL A 96 -17.54 -31.42 -6.18
C VAL A 96 -16.42 -32.14 -5.42
N LEU A 97 -15.50 -31.39 -4.80
CA LEU A 97 -14.41 -31.99 -4.00
C LEU A 97 -14.95 -32.72 -2.77
N GLY A 98 -15.95 -32.16 -2.08
CA GLY A 98 -16.60 -32.82 -0.95
C GLY A 98 -17.31 -34.11 -1.35
N PHE A 99 -17.98 -34.12 -2.50
CA PHE A 99 -18.62 -35.33 -3.03
C PHE A 99 -17.59 -36.41 -3.37
N ILE A 100 -16.49 -36.06 -4.04
CA ILE A 100 -15.40 -37.00 -4.35
C ILE A 100 -14.80 -37.56 -3.06
N PHE A 101 -14.48 -36.72 -2.07
CA PHE A 101 -13.91 -37.15 -0.79
C PHE A 101 -14.87 -38.09 -0.05
N SER A 102 -16.17 -37.76 -0.01
CA SER A 102 -17.21 -38.60 0.60
C SER A 102 -17.28 -39.99 -0.03
N THR A 103 -17.14 -40.10 -1.36
CA THR A 103 -17.17 -41.41 -2.02
C THR A 103 -15.95 -42.25 -1.68
N GLN A 104 -14.76 -41.65 -1.56
CA GLN A 104 -13.56 -42.41 -1.20
C GLN A 104 -13.57 -42.89 0.25
N THR A 105 -14.09 -42.08 1.19
CA THR A 105 -14.19 -42.49 2.60
C THR A 105 -15.22 -43.61 2.83
N PHE A 106 -16.34 -43.62 2.09
CA PHE A 106 -17.36 -44.66 2.26
C PHE A 106 -17.05 -45.96 1.50
N SER A 107 -16.31 -45.90 0.40
CA SER A 107 -15.97 -47.11 -0.38
C SER A 107 -14.82 -47.93 0.22
N ASN A 108 -14.05 -47.39 1.17
CA ASN A 108 -12.91 -48.08 1.76
C ASN A 108 -12.91 -48.01 3.31
N PRO A 109 -13.78 -48.78 3.99
CA PRO A 109 -13.86 -48.79 5.46
C PRO A 109 -12.72 -49.58 6.15
N GLU A 110 -11.79 -50.20 5.42
CA GLU A 110 -10.80 -51.13 6.00
C GLU A 110 -9.49 -50.49 6.50
N ASP A 111 -9.15 -49.25 6.14
CA ASP A 111 -7.83 -48.65 6.47
C ASP A 111 -7.80 -47.69 7.67
N THR A 112 -8.91 -47.46 8.37
CA THR A 112 -8.88 -46.76 9.67
C THR A 112 -8.57 -47.71 10.83
N GLN A 113 -7.48 -48.47 10.72
CA GLN A 113 -6.82 -49.07 11.88
C GLN A 113 -6.00 -47.97 12.57
N ILE A 114 -6.63 -47.29 13.53
CA ILE A 114 -5.90 -46.48 14.51
C ILE A 114 -5.06 -47.48 15.32
N TYR A 115 -3.78 -47.62 15.00
CA TYR A 115 -2.81 -48.36 15.81
C TYR A 115 -2.58 -47.60 17.14
N LEU A 116 -3.51 -47.74 18.08
CA LEU A 116 -3.25 -47.55 19.50
C LEU A 116 -2.41 -48.75 19.93
N GLY A 117 -1.10 -48.55 20.01
CA GLY A 117 -0.14 -49.54 20.49
C GLY A 117 -0.43 -49.98 21.93
N SER A 118 -1.34 -50.94 22.09
CA SER A 118 -1.63 -51.61 23.35
C SER A 118 -0.57 -52.66 23.71
N GLU A 119 0.18 -53.15 22.72
CA GLU A 119 1.25 -54.14 22.93
C GLU A 119 2.48 -53.55 23.64
N THR A 120 2.76 -52.24 23.49
CA THR A 120 3.89 -51.57 24.16
C THR A 120 3.60 -51.17 25.59
N LEU A 121 2.32 -51.10 26.01
CA LEU A 121 1.94 -50.64 27.34
C LEU A 121 1.92 -51.79 28.36
N TYR A 122 1.53 -53.00 27.95
CA TYR A 122 1.50 -54.19 28.83
C TYR A 122 2.91 -54.65 29.23
N SER A 123 3.86 -54.60 28.28
CA SER A 123 5.27 -54.95 28.53
C SER A 123 6.01 -53.93 29.42
N TYR A 124 5.54 -52.68 29.48
CA TYR A 124 6.10 -51.64 30.37
C TYR A 124 5.53 -51.71 31.80
N LEU A 125 4.28 -52.18 31.97
CA LEU A 125 3.63 -52.28 33.29
C LEU A 125 3.86 -53.61 34.00
N VAL A 126 4.15 -54.70 33.28
CA VAL A 126 4.42 -56.02 33.88
C VAL A 126 5.91 -56.23 34.22
N GLY A 127 6.80 -55.34 33.77
CA GLY A 127 8.25 -55.40 34.05
C GLY A 127 8.69 -54.70 35.34
N VAL A 128 7.76 -54.34 36.24
CA VAL A 128 8.05 -53.68 37.51
C VAL A 128 7.35 -54.44 38.63
N GLU A 129 7.84 -55.64 38.94
CA GLU A 129 7.74 -56.28 40.26
C GLU A 129 8.70 -57.49 40.33
N GLU A 130 9.65 -57.38 41.26
CA GLU A 130 10.69 -58.35 41.73
C GLU A 130 11.98 -58.55 40.90
#